data_AF-X1AVH5-F1
#
_entry.id   AF-X1AVH5-F1
#
_cell.length_a   1.000
_cell.length_b   1.000
_cell.length_c   1.000
_cell.angle_alpha   90.00
_cell.angle_beta   90.00
_cell.angle_gamma   90.00
#
_symmetry.space_group_name_H-M   'P 1'
#
loop_
_entity.id
_entity.type
_entity.pdbx_description
1 polymer ?
#
loop_
_entity_poly.entity_id
_entity_poly.type
_entity_poly.pdbx_seq_one_letter_code
_entity_poly.pdbx_strand_id
1 'polypeptide(L)'
;MKNKILLVALVMVLVLALVGCGGVVIPTKILSADVIITDWEQNYYDWSWGGEWSDLVKVWYKITNTGNVDIDYYQVWFTAYCVDGSSYEDWTNGLFVDIGHYEFDTT
;
A
#
# COMPACT_ATOMS: atom_id res chain seq x y z
N MET A 1 -48.89 -41.10 4.96
CA MET A 1 -48.49 -39.83 5.62
C MET A 1 -47.00 -39.79 5.98
N LYS A 2 -46.44 -40.86 6.56
CA LYS A 2 -45.00 -40.96 6.91
C LYS A 2 -44.02 -40.61 5.78
N ASN A 3 -44.22 -41.15 4.56
CA ASN A 3 -43.31 -40.87 3.43
C ASN A 3 -43.37 -39.42 2.91
N LYS A 4 -44.54 -38.76 3.02
CA LYS A 4 -44.68 -37.34 2.62
C LYS A 4 -44.00 -36.41 3.63
N ILE A 5 -44.09 -36.74 4.92
CA ILE A 5 -43.42 -36.00 6.00
C ILE A 5 -41.90 -36.14 5.89
N LEU A 6 -41.40 -37.34 5.58
CA LEU A 6 -39.98 -37.59 5.39
C LEU A 6 -39.42 -36.78 4.21
N LEU A 7 -40.18 -36.70 3.11
CA LEU A 7 -39.78 -35.96 1.91
C LEU A 7 -39.73 -34.45 2.15
N VAL A 8 -40.68 -33.91 2.92
CA VAL A 8 -40.70 -32.50 3.31
C VAL A 8 -39.53 -32.15 4.24
N ALA A 9 -39.21 -33.03 5.19
CA ALA A 9 -38.05 -32.85 6.07
C ALA A 9 -36.73 -32.86 5.29
N LEU A 10 -36.61 -33.75 4.30
CA LEU A 10 -35.41 -33.87 3.47
C LEU A 10 -35.20 -32.66 2.56
N VAL A 11 -36.29 -32.12 1.99
CA VAL A 11 -36.26 -30.87 1.22
C VAL A 11 -35.87 -29.68 2.09
N MET A 12 -36.37 -29.59 3.34
CA MET A 12 -35.97 -28.51 4.25
C MET A 12 -34.47 -28.56 4.61
N VAL A 13 -33.93 -29.74 4.88
CA VAL A 13 -32.49 -29.91 5.14
C VAL A 13 -31.66 -29.55 3.91
N LEU A 14 -32.13 -29.91 2.71
CA LEU A 14 -31.45 -29.57 1.46
C LEU A 14 -31.44 -28.06 1.21
N VAL A 15 -32.55 -27.35 1.47
CA VAL A 15 -32.63 -25.89 1.35
C VAL A 15 -31.67 -25.23 2.34
N LEU A 16 -31.65 -25.65 3.61
CA LEU A 16 -30.71 -25.12 4.61
C LEU A 16 -29.24 -25.35 4.21
N ALA A 17 -28.92 -26.52 3.65
CA ALA A 17 -27.59 -26.82 3.14
C ALA A 17 -27.21 -25.96 1.91
N LEU A 18 -28.17 -25.66 1.04
CA LEU A 18 -27.98 -24.80 -0.14
C LEU A 18 -27.84 -23.32 0.23
N VAL A 19 -28.57 -22.82 1.24
CA VAL A 19 -28.38 -21.45 1.76
C VAL A 19 -27.05 -21.33 2.50
N GLY A 20 -26.58 -22.39 3.17
CA GLY A 20 -25.29 -22.44 3.85
C GLY A 20 -24.07 -22.49 2.92
N CYS A 21 -24.25 -22.76 1.62
CA CYS A 21 -23.18 -22.78 0.62
C CYS A 21 -23.08 -21.46 -0.18
N GLY A 22 -23.90 -20.46 0.15
CA GLY A 22 -23.66 -19.06 -0.22
C GLY A 22 -22.64 -18.47 0.73
N GLY A 23 -21.40 -18.98 0.73
CA GLY A 23 -20.31 -18.36 1.46
C GLY A 23 -20.30 -16.88 1.13
N VAL A 24 -20.48 -16.02 2.13
CA VAL A 24 -20.37 -14.57 1.96
C VAL A 24 -19.00 -14.33 1.36
N VAL A 25 -18.96 -14.01 0.07
CA VAL A 25 -17.72 -13.65 -0.62
C VAL A 25 -17.38 -12.26 -0.11
N ILE A 26 -16.75 -12.17 1.06
CA ILE A 26 -16.19 -10.91 1.52
C ILE A 26 -15.07 -10.61 0.52
N PRO A 27 -15.13 -9.51 -0.25
CA PRO A 27 -14.04 -9.14 -1.14
C PRO A 27 -12.77 -9.08 -0.29
N THR A 28 -11.75 -9.84 -0.68
CA THR A 28 -10.46 -9.79 0.00
C THR A 28 -9.95 -8.35 -0.07
N LYS A 29 -9.67 -7.75 1.09
CA LYS A 29 -9.03 -6.44 1.15
C LYS A 29 -7.57 -6.59 0.72
N ILE A 30 -7.18 -5.86 -0.31
CA ILE A 30 -5.85 -5.81 -0.90
C ILE A 30 -5.33 -4.40 -0.68
N LEU A 31 -4.38 -4.25 0.23
CA LEU A 31 -3.65 -3.02 0.44
C LEU A 31 -2.36 -3.09 -0.39
N SER A 32 -2.25 -2.23 -1.41
CA SER A 32 -1.11 -2.24 -2.33
C SER A 32 -0.90 -0.85 -2.91
N ALA A 33 0.36 -0.50 -3.18
CA ALA A 33 0.73 0.76 -3.80
C ALA A 33 1.96 0.61 -4.68
N ASP A 34 2.03 1.42 -5.72
CA ASP A 34 3.22 1.62 -6.53
C ASP A 34 3.89 2.93 -6.12
N VAL A 35 5.21 2.90 -5.92
CA VAL A 35 6.03 4.07 -5.59
C VAL A 35 7.02 4.31 -6.72
N ILE A 36 7.04 5.53 -7.25
CA ILE A 36 7.95 5.95 -8.33
C ILE A 36 8.70 7.19 -7.86
N ILE A 37 10.02 7.11 -7.80
CA ILE A 37 10.87 8.29 -7.61
C ILE A 37 10.80 9.13 -8.88
N THR A 38 10.38 10.39 -8.75
CA THR A 38 10.23 11.30 -9.87
C THR A 38 11.44 12.20 -10.06
N ASP A 39 12.11 12.55 -8.95
CA ASP A 39 13.34 13.35 -8.97
C ASP A 39 14.09 13.18 -7.64
N TRP A 40 15.35 13.60 -7.61
CA TRP A 40 16.13 13.71 -6.38
C TRP A 40 17.23 14.76 -6.53
N GLU A 41 17.61 15.40 -5.43
CA GLU A 41 18.74 16.33 -5.39
C GLU A 41 19.56 16.18 -4.11
N GLN A 42 20.82 16.61 -4.20
CA GLN A 42 21.71 16.80 -3.06
C GLN A 42 22.32 18.20 -3.18
N ASN A 43 22.20 19.00 -2.14
CA ASN A 43 22.70 20.37 -2.16
C ASN A 43 24.19 20.42 -1.87
N TYR A 44 24.93 21.31 -2.56
CA TYR A 44 26.31 21.66 -2.22
C TYR A 44 26.33 23.04 -1.57
N TYR A 45 26.85 23.12 -0.35
CA TYR A 45 27.04 24.38 0.36
C TYR A 45 28.43 24.92 0.05
N ASP A 46 28.48 25.97 -0.78
CA ASP A 46 29.71 26.66 -1.13
C ASP A 46 29.92 27.89 -0.22
N TRP A 47 31.07 27.97 0.43
CA TRP A 47 31.47 29.08 1.29
C TRP A 47 32.90 29.54 0.95
N SER A 48 33.28 30.75 1.37
CA SER A 48 34.49 31.42 0.82
C SER A 48 35.84 30.72 1.06
N TRP A 49 35.90 29.64 1.84
CA TRP A 49 37.15 28.89 2.09
C TRP A 49 37.02 27.37 1.89
N GLY A 50 35.98 26.93 1.19
CA GLY A 50 35.69 25.53 0.90
C GLY A 50 34.20 25.33 0.67
N GLY A 51 33.79 24.18 0.16
CA GLY A 51 32.39 23.82 0.13
C GLY A 51 32.20 22.33 0.42
N GLU A 52 31.02 21.98 0.90
CA GLU A 52 30.67 20.62 1.32
C GLU A 52 29.32 20.20 0.74
N TRP A 53 29.21 18.92 0.36
CA TRP A 53 27.93 18.35 0.00
C TRP A 53 27.10 18.14 1.26
N SER A 54 25.81 18.44 1.18
CA SER A 54 24.81 18.15 2.19
C SER A 54 24.75 16.65 2.44
N ASP A 55 24.74 16.24 3.70
CA ASP A 55 24.44 14.85 4.08
C ASP A 55 22.96 14.49 3.81
N LEU A 56 22.11 15.48 3.53
CA LEU A 56 20.70 15.30 3.24
C LEU A 56 20.46 15.19 1.72
N VAL A 57 19.84 14.08 1.32
CA VAL A 57 19.30 13.86 -0.03
C VAL A 57 17.80 14.12 0.02
N LYS A 58 17.34 14.98 -0.87
CA LYS A 58 15.91 15.25 -1.05
C LYS A 58 15.38 14.36 -2.17
N VAL A 59 14.31 13.62 -1.91
CA VAL A 59 13.71 12.69 -2.87
C VAL A 59 12.26 13.06 -3.08
N TRP A 60 11.88 13.30 -4.34
CA TRP A 60 10.49 13.45 -4.74
C TRP A 60 9.98 12.15 -5.31
N TYR A 61 8.77 11.76 -4.89
CA TYR A 61 8.17 10.53 -5.36
C TYR A 61 6.66 10.67 -5.53
N LYS A 62 6.13 9.80 -6.38
CA LYS A 62 4.72 9.58 -6.58
C LYS A 62 4.34 8.24 -5.97
N ILE A 63 3.33 8.22 -5.11
CA ILE A 63 2.70 6.99 -4.61
C ILE A 63 1.31 6.85 -5.23
N THR A 64 0.97 5.67 -5.76
CA THR A 64 -0.33 5.37 -6.37
C THR A 64 -0.95 4.17 -5.67
N ASN A 65 -2.18 4.29 -5.16
CA ASN A 65 -2.89 3.17 -4.57
C ASN A 65 -3.40 2.21 -5.67
N THR A 66 -2.82 1.01 -5.71
CA THR A 66 -3.16 -0.07 -6.66
C THR A 66 -4.01 -1.17 -6.03
N GLY A 67 -4.35 -1.02 -4.74
CA GLY A 67 -5.21 -1.91 -3.98
C GLY A 67 -6.70 -1.72 -4.25
N ASN A 68 -7.52 -2.34 -3.40
CA ASN A 68 -8.99 -2.20 -3.43
C ASN A 68 -9.57 -1.67 -2.10
N VAL A 69 -8.71 -1.08 -1.27
CA VAL A 69 -9.04 -0.33 -0.06
C VAL A 69 -8.19 0.93 0.00
N ASP A 70 -8.71 1.98 0.65
CA ASP A 70 -7.96 3.22 0.83
C ASP A 70 -6.75 3.00 1.74
N ILE A 71 -5.67 3.75 1.48
CA ILE A 71 -4.46 3.75 2.32
C ILE A 71 -4.61 4.88 3.33
N ASP A 72 -4.95 4.55 4.57
CA ASP A 72 -5.06 5.55 5.64
C ASP A 72 -3.70 6.15 6.00
N TYR A 73 -2.65 5.33 6.01
CA TYR A 73 -1.28 5.71 6.38
C TYR A 73 -0.26 4.84 5.64
N TYR A 74 0.84 5.44 5.22
CA TYR A 74 1.98 4.73 4.65
C TYR A 74 3.30 5.26 5.20
N GLN A 75 4.34 4.41 5.19
CA GLN A 75 5.73 4.81 5.38
C GLN A 75 6.53 4.37 4.15
N VAL A 76 7.39 5.24 3.64
CA VAL A 76 8.34 4.94 2.57
C VAL A 76 9.74 5.13 3.10
N TRP A 77 10.58 4.11 2.89
CA TRP A 77 11.99 4.11 3.26
C TRP A 77 12.84 4.30 2.00
N PHE A 78 13.83 5.18 2.08
CA PHE A 78 14.78 5.45 1.02
C PHE A 78 16.19 5.09 1.49
N THR A 79 16.97 4.52 0.58
CA THR A 79 18.41 4.29 0.77
C THR A 79 19.17 4.97 -0.36
N ALA A 80 20.05 5.91 0.00
CA ALA A 80 20.99 6.54 -0.92
C ALA A 80 22.33 5.83 -0.85
N TYR A 81 22.88 5.41 -2.00
CA TYR A 81 24.20 4.77 -2.09
C TYR A 81 25.21 5.74 -2.67
N CYS A 82 26.31 5.95 -1.95
CA CYS A 82 27.35 6.90 -2.32
C CYS A 82 28.50 6.24 -3.10
N VAL A 83 29.24 7.05 -3.86
CA VAL A 83 30.35 6.58 -4.71
C VAL A 83 31.50 5.99 -3.89
N ASP A 84 31.66 6.43 -2.63
CA ASP A 84 32.65 5.91 -1.69
C ASP A 84 32.25 4.57 -1.04
N GLY A 85 31.07 4.04 -1.39
CA GLY A 85 30.53 2.79 -0.87
C GLY A 85 29.76 2.93 0.45
N SER A 86 29.61 4.14 0.98
CA SER A 86 28.71 4.41 2.11
C SER A 86 27.24 4.45 1.67
N SER A 87 26.33 4.40 2.63
CA SER A 87 24.89 4.56 2.38
C SER A 87 24.20 5.28 3.52
N TYR A 88 23.14 6.00 3.17
CA TYR A 88 22.28 6.72 4.11
C TYR A 88 20.85 6.23 3.94
N GLU A 89 20.15 6.05 5.06
CA GLU A 89 18.75 5.62 5.08
C GLU A 89 17.91 6.67 5.80
N ASP A 90 16.76 7.00 5.22
CA ASP A 90 15.75 7.84 5.86
C ASP A 90 14.35 7.38 5.44
N TRP A 91 13.33 7.87 6.15
CA TRP A 91 11.94 7.54 5.87
C TRP A 91 11.04 8.76 5.97
N THR A 92 9.96 8.71 5.20
CA THR A 92 8.87 9.67 5.27
C THR A 92 7.53 8.94 5.32
N ASN A 93 6.46 9.67 5.60
CA ASN A 93 5.12 9.11 5.69
C ASN A 93 4.08 10.07 5.12
N GLY A 94 2.95 9.50 4.73
CA GLY A 94 1.76 10.26 4.35
C GLY A 94 0.49 9.56 4.78
N LEU A 95 -0.64 10.15 4.39
CA LEU A 95 -1.98 9.73 4.78
C LEU A 95 -2.91 9.75 3.56
N PHE A 96 -4.00 8.98 3.66
CA PHE A 96 -5.19 9.08 2.81
C PHE A 96 -4.94 9.05 1.30
N VAL A 97 -4.46 7.91 0.78
CA VAL A 97 -4.43 7.66 -0.67
C VAL A 97 -5.62 6.79 -1.06
N ASP A 98 -6.66 7.43 -1.60
CA ASP A 98 -7.89 6.76 -2.05
C ASP A 98 -7.62 5.74 -3.15
N ILE A 99 -8.48 4.72 -3.28
CA ILE A 99 -8.37 3.68 -4.32
C ILE A 99 -8.25 4.29 -5.72
N GLY A 100 -7.18 3.93 -6.44
CA GLY A 100 -6.93 4.40 -7.81
C GLY A 100 -6.40 5.84 -7.90
N HIS A 101 -6.21 6.52 -6.77
CA HIS A 101 -5.62 7.85 -6.69
C HIS A 101 -4.12 7.78 -6.39
N TYR A 102 -3.46 8.94 -6.51
CA TYR A 102 -2.04 9.11 -6.26
C TYR A 102 -1.77 10.40 -5.52
N GLU A 103 -0.64 10.43 -4.82
CA GLU A 103 -0.08 11.61 -4.17
C GLU A 103 1.36 11.84 -4.62
N PHE A 104 1.79 13.10 -4.55
CA PHE A 104 3.19 13.50 -4.72
C PHE A 104 3.72 14.01 -3.39
N ASP A 105 4.89 13.53 -3.00
CA ASP A 105 5.46 13.83 -1.70
C ASP A 105 6.99 13.93 -1.80
N THR A 106 7.62 14.44 -0.74
CA THR A 106 9.06 14.61 -0.62
C THR A 106 9.55 14.26 0.78
N THR A 107 10.76 13.73 0.84
CA THR A 107 11.55 13.67 2.08
C THR A 107 12.59 14.78 2.12
#